data_AF-A0A536AMI0-F1
#
_entry.id   AF-A0A536AMI0-F1
#
_cell.length_a   1.000
_cell.length_b   1.000
_cell.length_c   1.000
_cell.angle_alpha   90.00
_cell.angle_beta   90.00
_cell.angle_gamma   90.00
#
_symmetry.space_group_name_H-M   'P 1'
#
loop_
_entity.id
_entity.type
_entity.pdbx_description
1 polymer ?
#
loop_
_entity_poly.entity_id
_entity_poly.type
_entity_poly.pdbx_seq_one_letter_code
_entity_poly.pdbx_strand_id
1 'polypeptide(L)' 'KGYGHGVGMSQWGAQGMALGGKSAEEILRHYYLGIDITTVGGA' A
#
# COMPACT_ATOMS: atom_id res chain seq x y z
N LYS A 1 14.23 -14.54 -3.36
CA LYS A 1 15.08 -13.32 -3.44
C LYS A 1 14.18 -12.17 -3.92
N GLY A 2 14.19 -11.02 -3.24
CA GLY A 2 13.46 -9.81 -3.64
C GLY A 2 14.37 -8.76 -4.28
N TYR A 3 13.78 -7.67 -4.80
CA TYR A 3 14.51 -6.53 -5.37
C TYR A 3 14.11 -5.24 -4.63
N GLY A 4 15.10 -4.48 -4.16
CA GLY A 4 14.91 -3.26 -3.36
C GLY A 4 15.30 -3.41 -1.89
N HIS A 5 15.13 -2.33 -1.12
CA HIS A 5 15.54 -2.24 0.29
C HIS A 5 14.60 -2.97 1.26
N GLY A 6 13.46 -3.49 0.79
CA GLY A 6 12.57 -4.35 1.58
C GLY A 6 11.78 -3.66 2.69
N VAL A 7 11.62 -2.34 2.64
CA VAL A 7 10.88 -1.56 3.65
C VAL A 7 9.62 -0.97 3.00
N GLY A 8 8.49 -1.04 3.69
CA GLY A 8 7.22 -0.49 3.23
C GLY A 8 6.53 -1.37 2.17
N MET A 9 6.09 -0.76 1.08
CA MET A 9 5.27 -1.42 0.06
C MET A 9 6.09 -2.22 -0.96
N SER A 10 5.74 -3.50 -1.12
CA SER A 10 6.16 -4.29 -2.28
C SER A 10 5.30 -3.93 -3.49
N GLN A 11 5.90 -3.41 -4.56
CA GLN A 11 5.18 -3.04 -5.78
C GLN A 11 4.47 -4.23 -6.42
N TRP A 12 5.17 -5.38 -6.51
CA TRP A 12 4.58 -6.61 -7.04
C TRP A 12 3.48 -7.17 -6.15
N GLY A 13 3.61 -7.04 -4.83
CA GLY A 13 2.57 -7.44 -3.88
C GLY A 13 1.33 -6.55 -3.97
N ALA A 14 1.51 -5.23 -4.09
CA ALA A 14 0.44 -4.26 -4.33
C ALA A 14 -0.30 -4.55 -5.65
N GLN A 15 0.43 -4.87 -6.73
CA GLN A 15 -0.18 -5.29 -8.00
C GLN A 15 -1.01 -6.58 -7.83
N GLY A 16 -0.48 -7.59 -7.14
CA GLY A 16 -1.21 -8.84 -6.87
C GLY A 16 -2.49 -8.60 -6.06
N MET A 17 -2.44 -7.74 -5.05
CA MET A 17 -3.63 -7.34 -4.28
C MET A 17 -4.66 -6.61 -5.16
N ALA A 18 -4.23 -5.70 -6.01
CA ALA A 18 -5.12 -4.97 -6.93
C ALA A 18 -5.79 -5.91 -7.95
N LEU A 19 -5.03 -6.84 -8.52
CA LEU A 19 -5.57 -7.89 -9.40
C LEU A 19 -6.55 -8.81 -8.67
N GLY A 20 -6.38 -8.98 -7.36
CA GLY A 20 -7.33 -9.66 -6.47
C GLY A 20 -8.54 -8.81 -6.05
N GLY A 21 -8.70 -7.60 -6.58
CA GLY A 21 -9.84 -6.73 -6.33
C GLY A 21 -9.73 -5.83 -5.09
N LYS A 22 -8.55 -5.75 -4.47
CA LYS A 22 -8.33 -4.83 -3.34
C LYS A 22 -8.21 -3.38 -3.81
N SER A 23 -8.83 -2.49 -3.06
CA SER A 23 -8.72 -1.04 -3.26
C SER A 23 -7.33 -0.52 -2.87
N ALA A 24 -6.97 0.65 -3.40
CA ALA A 24 -5.72 1.32 -3.04
C ALA A 24 -5.60 1.55 -1.52
N GLU A 25 -6.69 1.89 -0.84
CA GLU A 25 -6.68 2.10 0.60
C GLU A 25 -6.41 0.82 1.39
N GLU A 26 -7.00 -0.31 0.99
CA GLU A 26 -6.73 -1.61 1.62
C GLU A 26 -5.27 -2.03 1.41
N ILE A 27 -4.71 -1.75 0.24
CA ILE A 27 -3.30 -2.01 -0.07
C ILE A 27 -2.39 -1.15 0.82
N LEU A 28 -2.68 0.15 0.95
CA LEU A 28 -1.89 1.05 1.79
C LEU A 28 -1.94 0.64 3.26
N ARG A 29 -3.12 0.32 3.79
CA ARG A 29 -3.27 -0.14 5.19
C ARG A 29 -2.60 -1.49 5.46
N HIS A 30 -2.42 -2.34 4.44
CA HIS A 30 -1.66 -3.58 4.58
C HIS A 30 -0.15 -3.33 4.76
N TYR A 31 0.42 -2.40 4.00
CA TYR A 31 1.85 -2.13 4.01
C TYR A 31 2.30 -1.10 5.06
N TYR A 32 1.39 -0.22 5.47
CA TYR A 32 1.66 0.81 6.45
C TYR A 32 0.62 0.71 7.57
N LEU A 33 1.03 0.15 8.70
CA LEU A 33 0.14 -0.09 9.83
C LEU A 33 -0.16 1.23 10.56
N GLY A 34 -1.44 1.43 10.93
CA GLY A 34 -1.87 2.60 11.71
C GLY A 34 -1.83 3.92 10.96
N ILE A 35 -1.90 3.90 9.62
CA ILE A 35 -2.00 5.13 8.82
C ILE A 35 -3.45 5.61 8.69
N ASP A 36 -3.57 6.92 8.54
CA ASP A 36 -4.78 7.58 8.06
C ASP A 36 -4.56 8.12 6.64
N ILE A 37 -5.62 8.06 5.83
CA ILE A 37 -5.62 8.57 4.47
C ILE A 37 -6.40 9.88 4.49
N THR A 38 -5.74 10.97 4.08
CA THR A 38 -6.32 12.30 4.04
C THR A 38 -6.06 12.97 2.70
N THR A 39 -6.87 13.97 2.37
CA THR A 39 -6.60 14.85 1.23
C THR A 39 -5.55 15.89 1.62
N VAL A 40 -4.66 16.22 0.70
CA VAL A 40 -3.70 17.30 0.92
C VAL A 40 -4.49 18.61 1.00
N GLY A 41 -4.56 19.20 2.20
CA GLY A 41 -5.31 20.44 2.48
C GLY A 41 -6.60 20.29 3.31
N GLY A 42 -6.85 19.13 3.94
CA GLY A 42 -7.88 19.01 4.97
C GLY A 42 -7.63 19.95 6.17
N ALA A 43 -8.70 20.59 6.65
CA ALA A 43 -8.75 21.73 7.59
C ALA A 43 -7.76 21.70 8.76
#